data_AF-A0A8J6YDG8-F1
#
_entry.id   AF-A0A8J6YDG8-F1
#
_cell.length_a   1.000
_cell.length_b   1.000
_cell.length_c   1.000
_cell.angle_alpha   90.00
_cell.angle_beta   90.00
_cell.angle_gamma   90.00
#
_symmetry.space_group_name_H-M   'P 1'
#
loop_
_entity.id
_entity.type
_entity.pdbx_description
1 polymer ?
#
loop_
_entity_poly.entity_id
_entity_poly.type
_entity_poly.pdbx_seq_one_letter_code
_entity_poly.pdbx_strand_id
1 'polypeptide(L)'
;MLVGIALILLAILGAPLFAIIAAGALIGFAGSDIDLMVVPMEIFRVSEIPVLIAIPLFTFAGYLLGESQAPRRLVRVTNVLLGWMPGGLAVVALFVCALFTAFTGASGVTIIAMGALLYPA
;
A
#
# COMPACT_ATOMS: atom_id res chain seq x y z
N MET A 1 -4.15 3.32 29.79
CA MET A 1 -5.29 2.49 29.34
C MET A 1 -6.36 3.32 28.64
N LEU A 2 -6.87 4.42 29.23
CA LEU A 2 -7.85 5.32 28.61
C LEU A 2 -7.41 5.92 27.27
N VAL A 3 -6.17 6.41 27.17
CA VAL A 3 -5.62 6.98 25.92
C VAL A 3 -5.63 5.95 24.79
N GLY A 4 -5.22 4.71 25.07
CA GLY A 4 -5.21 3.64 24.06
C GLY A 4 -6.62 3.34 23.53
N ILE A 5 -7.62 3.31 24.42
CA ILE A 5 -9.03 3.11 24.04
C ILE A 5 -9.53 4.27 23.17
N ALA A 6 -9.18 5.52 23.52
CA ALA A 6 -9.55 6.69 22.73
C ALA A 6 -8.92 6.69 21.32
N LEU A 7 -7.65 6.30 21.20
CA LEU A 7 -6.96 6.18 19.92
C LEU A 7 -7.58 5.07 19.03
N ILE A 8 -7.96 3.94 19.63
CA ILE A 8 -8.66 2.85 18.93
C ILE A 8 -10.03 3.32 18.44
N LEU A 9 -10.79 4.05 19.26
CA LEU A 9 -12.08 4.61 18.85
C LEU A 9 -11.91 5.58 17.69
N LEU A 10 -10.90 6.47 17.72
CA LEU A 10 -10.58 7.36 16.61
C LEU A 10 -10.24 6.59 15.33
N ALA A 11 -9.51 5.47 15.44
CA ALA A 11 -9.23 4.59 14.30
C ALA A 11 -10.50 4.03 13.66
N ILE A 12 -11.44 3.56 14.49
CA ILE A 12 -12.72 3.00 14.04
C ILE A 12 -13.62 4.09 13.43
N LEU A 13 -13.55 5.32 13.95
CA LEU A 13 -14.23 6.51 13.41
C LEU A 13 -13.65 7.00 12.07
N GLY A 14 -12.59 6.35 11.57
CA GLY A 14 -12.01 6.65 10.26
C GLY A 14 -10.87 7.67 10.29
N ALA A 15 -10.33 7.99 11.47
CA ALA A 15 -9.13 8.82 11.52
C ALA A 15 -7.95 8.10 10.84
N PRO A 16 -7.10 8.83 10.10
CA PRO A 16 -6.00 8.24 9.38
C PRO A 16 -4.99 7.59 10.33
N LEU A 17 -4.59 6.36 10.03
CA LEU A 17 -3.70 5.55 10.88
C LEU A 17 -2.37 6.25 11.20
N PHE A 18 -1.79 6.99 10.25
CA PHE A 18 -0.53 7.71 10.50
C PHE A 18 -0.67 8.76 11.62
N ALA A 19 -1.83 9.43 11.71
CA ALA A 19 -2.08 10.44 12.74
C ALA A 19 -2.26 9.78 14.10
N ILE A 20 -2.91 8.61 14.14
CA ILE A 20 -3.11 7.83 15.37
C ILE A 20 -1.77 7.34 15.92
N ILE A 21 -0.90 6.82 15.05
CA ILE A 21 0.45 6.36 15.42
C ILE A 21 1.28 7.55 15.93
N ALA A 22 1.26 8.68 15.22
CA ALA A 22 1.99 9.88 15.62
C ALA A 22 1.51 10.43 16.96
N ALA A 23 0.19 10.53 17.17
CA ALA A 23 -0.41 10.94 18.43
C ALA A 23 -0.05 9.98 19.57
N GLY A 24 -0.09 8.67 19.32
CA GLY A 24 0.35 7.65 20.27
C GLY A 24 1.82 7.81 20.66
N ALA A 25 2.71 8.06 19.69
CA ALA A 25 4.13 8.29 19.94
C ALA A 25 4.37 9.56 20.79
N LEU A 26 3.72 10.68 20.43
CA LEU A 26 3.83 11.94 21.18
C LEU A 26 3.34 11.80 22.62
N ILE A 27 2.16 11.17 22.83
CA ILE A 27 1.62 10.97 24.17
C ILE A 27 2.48 9.98 24.99
N GLY A 28 3.01 8.93 24.35
CA GLY A 28 3.89 7.96 25.00
C GLY A 28 5.22 8.57 25.46
N PHE A 29 5.85 9.39 24.61
CA PHE A 29 7.09 10.09 24.96
C PHE A 29 6.87 11.18 26.01
N ALA A 30 5.78 11.94 25.91
CA ALA A 30 5.40 12.90 26.96
C ALA A 30 5.18 12.22 28.32
N GLY A 31 4.59 11.01 28.33
CA GLY A 31 4.38 10.24 29.55
C GLY A 31 5.63 9.54 30.10
N SER A 32 6.74 9.55 29.36
CA SER A 32 8.02 8.92 29.73
C SER A 32 9.13 9.95 29.98
N ASP A 33 8.80 11.23 30.06
CA ASP A 33 9.73 12.37 30.19
C ASP A 33 10.82 12.41 29.09
N ILE A 34 10.49 11.90 27.90
CA ILE A 34 11.34 11.96 26.71
C ILE A 34 11.03 13.26 25.96
N ASP A 35 12.07 13.96 25.52
CA ASP A 35 11.93 15.17 24.71
C ASP A 35 11.12 14.88 23.42
N LEU A 36 10.02 15.60 23.24
CA LEU A 36 9.17 15.49 22.07
C LEU A 36 9.89 15.85 20.77
N MET A 37 11.02 16.57 20.84
CA MET A 37 11.88 16.89 19.71
C MET A 37 12.46 15.64 19.03
N VAL A 38 12.48 14.48 19.72
CA VAL A 38 12.86 13.19 19.11
C VAL A 38 11.94 12.81 17.95
N VAL A 39 10.64 13.14 18.02
CA VAL A 39 9.67 12.79 16.97
C VAL A 39 9.98 13.48 15.63
N PRO A 40 10.06 14.82 15.53
CA PRO A 40 10.40 15.48 14.27
C PRO A 40 11.83 15.15 13.80
N MET A 41 12.78 14.92 14.70
CA MET A 41 14.15 14.47 14.35
C MET A 41 14.13 13.11 13.64
N GLU A 42 13.37 12.15 14.15
CA GLU A 42 13.21 10.85 13.50
C GLU A 42 12.47 10.94 12.17
N ILE A 43 11.44 11.79 12.08
CA ILE A 43 10.75 12.05 10.80
C ILE A 43 11.72 12.63 9.76
N PHE A 44 12.57 13.57 10.16
CA PHE A 44 13.57 14.16 9.27
C PHE A 44 14.60 13.10 8.82
N ARG A 45 15.13 12.31 9.76
CA ARG A 45 16.06 11.20 9.47
C ARG A 45 15.47 10.20 8.48
N VAL A 46 14.19 9.85 8.64
CA VAL A 46 13.50 8.94 7.71
C VAL A 46 13.33 9.58 6.33
N SER A 47 13.01 10.87 6.27
CA SER A 47 12.83 11.62 5.02
C SER A 47 14.09 11.65 4.14
N GLU A 48 15.28 11.55 4.74
CA GLU A 48 16.56 11.52 4.04
C GLU A 48 16.97 10.11 3.55
N ILE A 49 16.20 9.06 3.87
CA ILE A 49 16.51 7.70 3.43
C ILE A 49 16.44 7.63 1.89
N PRO A 50 17.54 7.32 1.16
CA PRO A 50 17.56 7.34 -0.30
C PRO A 50 16.56 6.37 -0.95
N VAL A 51 16.22 5.29 -0.26
CA VAL A 51 15.20 4.32 -0.70
C VAL A 51 13.82 4.94 -0.88
N LEU A 52 13.49 6.04 -0.21
CA LEU A 52 12.18 6.70 -0.38
C LEU A 52 11.96 7.26 -1.79
N ILE A 53 13.03 7.51 -2.56
CA ILE A 53 12.97 7.88 -3.98
C ILE A 53 12.31 6.75 -4.82
N ALA A 54 12.37 5.51 -4.35
CA ALA A 54 11.70 4.41 -5.02
C ALA A 54 10.17 4.59 -5.04
N ILE A 55 9.56 5.24 -4.04
CA ILE A 55 8.10 5.44 -3.96
C ILE A 55 7.55 6.21 -5.18
N PRO A 56 8.05 7.43 -5.53
CA PRO A 56 7.58 8.14 -6.71
C PRO A 56 7.96 7.43 -8.02
N LEU A 57 9.13 6.78 -8.10
CA LEU A 57 9.54 6.05 -9.31
C LEU A 57 8.64 4.82 -9.56
N PHE A 58 8.31 4.06 -8.52
CA PHE A 58 7.35 2.96 -8.60
C PHE A 58 5.94 3.43 -8.91
N THR A 59 5.52 4.56 -8.35
CA THR A 59 4.24 5.19 -8.70
C THR A 59 4.21 5.56 -10.18
N PHE A 60 5.28 6.20 -10.69
CA PHE A 60 5.42 6.55 -12.10
C PHE A 60 5.38 5.31 -13.02
N ALA A 61 6.19 4.30 -12.72
CA ALA A 61 6.19 3.03 -13.46
C ALA A 61 4.79 2.39 -13.45
N GLY A 62 4.12 2.44 -12.31
CA GLY A 62 2.76 1.98 -12.13
C GLY A 62 1.74 2.66 -13.05
N TYR A 63 1.74 4.00 -13.09
CA TYR A 63 0.90 4.76 -14.01
C TYR A 63 1.22 4.47 -15.47
N LEU A 64 2.51 4.40 -15.83
CA LEU A 64 2.94 4.08 -17.19
C LEU A 64 2.45 2.70 -17.65
N LEU A 65 2.54 1.69 -16.77
CA LEU A 65 2.01 0.35 -17.04
C LEU A 65 0.48 0.35 -17.17
N GLY A 66 -0.23 1.08 -16.29
CA GLY A 66 -1.68 1.25 -16.35
C GLY A 66 -2.15 1.84 -17.69
N GLU A 67 -1.57 2.97 -18.09
CA GLU A 67 -1.93 3.68 -19.32
C GLU A 67 -1.57 2.89 -20.59
N SER A 68 -0.45 2.15 -20.58
CA SER A 68 -0.02 1.33 -21.72
C SER A 68 -0.87 0.08 -21.99
N GLN A 69 -1.93 -0.16 -21.21
CA GLN A 69 -2.77 -1.37 -21.27
C GLN A 69 -1.99 -2.66 -20.99
N ALA A 70 -0.83 -2.58 -20.33
CA ALA A 70 -0.04 -3.74 -19.92
C ALA A 70 -0.84 -4.73 -19.02
N PRO A 71 -1.64 -4.28 -18.02
CA PRO A 71 -2.46 -5.17 -17.21
C PRO A 71 -3.38 -6.07 -18.05
N ARG A 72 -4.03 -5.51 -19.09
CA ARG A 72 -4.94 -6.28 -19.97
C ARG A 72 -4.22 -7.38 -20.73
N ARG A 73 -3.01 -7.09 -21.23
CA ARG A 73 -2.17 -8.07 -21.95
C ARG A 73 -1.72 -9.17 -20.99
N LEU A 74 -1.37 -8.80 -19.77
CA LEU A 74 -0.98 -9.71 -18.71
C LEU A 74 -2.11 -10.66 -18.31
N VAL A 75 -3.30 -10.14 -18.02
CA VAL A 75 -4.48 -10.97 -17.74
C VAL A 75 -4.74 -11.97 -18.86
N ARG A 76 -4.63 -11.55 -20.14
CA ARG A 76 -4.83 -12.45 -21.28
C ARG A 76 -3.81 -13.58 -21.29
N VAL A 77 -2.52 -13.28 -21.11
CA VAL A 77 -1.45 -14.29 -21.09
C VAL A 77 -1.67 -15.26 -19.93
N THR A 78 -1.93 -14.75 -18.73
CA THR A 78 -2.14 -15.60 -17.55
C THR A 78 -3.40 -16.46 -17.70
N ASN A 79 -4.48 -15.93 -18.30
CA ASN A 79 -5.70 -16.69 -18.58
C ASN A 79 -5.46 -17.85 -19.56
N VAL A 80 -4.65 -17.62 -20.60
CA VAL A 80 -4.29 -18.69 -21.55
C VAL A 80 -3.44 -19.79 -20.88
N LEU A 81 -2.54 -19.40 -19.97
CA LEU A 81 -1.64 -20.34 -19.31
C LEU A 81 -2.29 -21.12 -18.16
N LEU A 82 -3.15 -20.46 -17.38
CA LEU A 82 -3.62 -20.96 -16.07
C LEU A 82 -5.14 -21.08 -15.98
N GLY A 83 -5.90 -20.58 -16.96
CA GLY A 83 -7.37 -20.56 -16.93
C GLY A 83 -8.03 -21.94 -17.01
N TRP A 84 -7.28 -22.98 -17.41
CA TRP A 84 -7.76 -24.36 -17.47
C TRP A 84 -7.82 -25.05 -16.09
N MET A 85 -7.19 -24.48 -15.06
CA MET A 85 -7.19 -25.06 -13.72
C MET A 85 -8.54 -24.82 -13.01
N PRO A 86 -8.98 -25.73 -12.11
CA PRO A 86 -10.17 -25.51 -11.29
C PRO A 86 -10.00 -24.23 -10.45
N GLY A 87 -10.98 -23.33 -10.51
CA GLY A 87 -10.85 -21.98 -9.96
C GLY A 87 -10.05 -21.01 -10.83
N GLY A 88 -9.92 -21.29 -12.14
CA GLY A 88 -9.05 -20.58 -13.09
C GLY A 88 -9.08 -19.05 -12.99
N LEU A 89 -10.26 -18.43 -12.84
CA LEU A 89 -10.36 -16.98 -12.65
C LEU A 89 -9.64 -16.48 -11.38
N ALA A 90 -9.77 -17.18 -10.26
CA ALA A 90 -9.10 -16.83 -9.01
C ALA A 90 -7.58 -17.03 -9.11
N VAL A 91 -7.14 -18.11 -9.76
CA VAL A 91 -5.72 -18.39 -9.98
C VAL A 91 -5.10 -17.33 -10.89
N VAL A 92 -5.79 -16.99 -11.99
CA VAL A 92 -5.38 -15.94 -12.91
C VAL A 92 -5.29 -14.59 -12.21
N ALA A 93 -6.31 -14.22 -11.42
CA ALA A 93 -6.30 -12.98 -10.65
C ALA A 93 -5.11 -12.90 -9.68
N LEU A 94 -4.84 -13.96 -8.92
CA LEU A 94 -3.71 -14.02 -8.00
C LEU A 94 -2.37 -13.86 -8.73
N PHE A 95 -2.16 -14.59 -9.82
CA PHE A 95 -0.90 -14.52 -10.57
C PHE A 95 -0.70 -13.15 -11.22
N VAL A 96 -1.73 -12.56 -11.79
CA VAL A 96 -1.62 -11.22 -12.39
C VAL A 96 -1.36 -10.17 -11.30
N CYS A 97 -2.08 -10.24 -10.17
CA CYS A 97 -1.83 -9.37 -9.02
C CYS A 97 -0.39 -9.49 -8.51
N ALA A 98 0.11 -10.72 -8.35
CA ALA A 98 1.47 -10.98 -7.89
C ALA A 98 2.52 -10.41 -8.86
N LEU A 99 2.35 -10.65 -10.16
CA LEU A 99 3.29 -10.16 -11.17
C LEU A 99 3.28 -8.63 -11.25
N PHE A 100 2.09 -8.02 -11.25
CA PHE A 100 1.97 -6.57 -11.30
C PHE A 100 2.51 -5.89 -10.04
N THR A 101 2.28 -6.49 -8.87
CA THR A 101 2.86 -6.02 -7.60
C THR A 101 4.38 -6.12 -7.62
N ALA A 102 4.97 -7.18 -8.17
CA ALA A 102 6.41 -7.34 -8.28
C ALA A 102 7.07 -6.24 -9.13
N PHE A 103 6.42 -5.78 -10.20
CA PHE A 103 6.94 -4.72 -11.06
C PHE A 103 6.66 -3.30 -10.55
N THR A 104 5.55 -3.10 -9.85
CA THR A 104 5.11 -1.77 -9.40
C THR A 104 5.43 -1.47 -7.94
N GLY A 105 5.92 -2.45 -7.18
CA GLY A 105 6.33 -2.29 -5.78
C GLY A 105 5.19 -1.89 -4.81
N ALA A 106 3.97 -1.66 -5.31
CA ALA A 106 2.89 -1.04 -4.56
C ALA A 106 1.53 -1.66 -4.91
N SER A 107 0.82 -2.11 -3.87
CA SER A 107 -0.55 -2.65 -3.98
C SER A 107 -1.55 -1.61 -4.53
N GLY A 108 -1.39 -0.32 -4.19
CA GLY A 108 -2.30 0.75 -4.62
C GLY A 108 -2.37 0.92 -6.14
N VAL A 109 -1.23 0.82 -6.84
CA VAL A 109 -1.19 0.89 -8.30
C VAL A 109 -1.89 -0.34 -8.91
N THR A 110 -1.67 -1.52 -8.34
CA THR A 110 -2.34 -2.74 -8.78
C THR A 110 -3.86 -2.60 -8.66
N ILE A 111 -4.36 -1.99 -7.59
CA ILE A 111 -5.81 -1.73 -7.40
C ILE A 111 -6.34 -0.76 -8.48
N ILE A 112 -5.63 0.32 -8.79
CA ILE A 112 -6.06 1.28 -9.82
C ILE A 112 -6.05 0.63 -11.21
N ALA A 113 -4.99 -0.12 -11.52
CA ALA A 113 -4.78 -0.72 -12.83
C ALA A 113 -5.66 -1.96 -13.08
N MET A 114 -5.94 -2.75 -12.05
CA MET A 114 -6.64 -4.04 -12.16
C MET A 114 -8.03 -4.05 -11.55
N GLY A 115 -8.36 -3.10 -10.67
CA GLY A 115 -9.66 -3.08 -9.98
C GLY A 115 -10.84 -3.12 -10.94
N ALA A 116 -10.78 -2.36 -12.04
CA ALA A 116 -11.81 -2.36 -13.07
C ALA A 116 -11.75 -3.57 -14.03
N LEU A 117 -10.61 -4.27 -14.11
CA LEU A 117 -10.42 -5.44 -14.98
C LEU A 117 -10.81 -6.76 -14.32
N LEU A 118 -10.69 -6.82 -12.99
CA LEU A 118 -10.99 -7.99 -12.17
C LEU A 118 -12.33 -7.89 -11.45
N TYR A 119 -12.96 -6.71 -11.42
CA TYR A 119 -14.34 -6.59 -10.97
C TYR A 119 -15.22 -7.49 -11.85
N PRO A 120 -16.00 -8.41 -11.26
CA PRO A 120 -16.80 -9.34 -12.03
C PRO A 120 -17.81 -8.57 -12.89
N ALA A 121 -17.86 -8.92 -14.18
CA ALA A 121 -19.02 -8.69 -15.01
C ALA A 121 -20.17 -9.60 -14.57
#